data_AF-A0A4Y2L1B9-F1
#
_entry.id   AF-A0A4Y2L1B9-F1
#
_cell.length_a   1.000
_cell.length_b   1.000
_cell.length_c   1.000
_cell.angle_alpha   90.00
_cell.angle_beta   90.00
_cell.angle_gamma   90.00
#
_symmetry.space_group_name_H-M   'P 1'
#
loop_
_entity.id
_entity.type
_entity.pdbx_description
1 polymer ?
#
loop_
_entity_poly.entity_id
_entity_poly.type
_entity_poly.pdbx_seq_one_letter_code
_entity_poly.pdbx_strand_id
1 'polypeptide(L)'
;MDFDVPTINDSHFKTTYKKPKFVKNFQKLLPDLYSKLENVKDRVSLDLFFKFFVISVSECAYKSYRKKAKGRLPRKFSFWNPELRTLKTKVTALYKKYDILRKTVVDIVQRSTLRALSI
;
A
#
# COMPACT_ATOMS: atom_id res chain seq x y z
N MET A 1 19.67 34.87 -9.29
CA MET A 1 19.17 34.04 -8.17
C MET A 1 18.21 33.04 -8.81
N ASP A 2 18.76 31.96 -9.34
CA ASP A 2 17.99 30.89 -9.94
C ASP A 2 17.45 30.02 -8.82
N PHE A 3 16.13 30.05 -8.64
CA PHE A 3 15.46 29.13 -7.73
C PHE A 3 15.41 27.76 -8.40
N ASP A 4 16.46 26.95 -8.21
CA ASP A 4 16.39 25.49 -8.35
C ASP A 4 15.44 24.95 -7.26
N VAL A 5 14.14 25.14 -7.47
CA VAL A 5 13.11 24.39 -6.77
C VAL A 5 13.25 22.98 -7.29
N PRO A 6 13.59 21.98 -6.44
CA PRO A 6 13.53 20.61 -6.88
C PRO A 6 12.09 20.39 -7.30
N THR A 7 11.85 20.08 -8.57
CA THR A 7 10.54 19.69 -9.08
C THR A 7 10.09 18.51 -8.23
N ILE A 8 9.33 18.81 -7.16
CA ILE A 8 8.67 17.81 -6.36
C ILE A 8 7.86 17.07 -7.41
N ASN A 9 8.23 15.81 -7.64
CA ASN A 9 7.49 14.92 -8.51
C ASN A 9 6.11 14.80 -7.88
N ASP A 10 5.24 15.76 -8.20
CA ASP A 10 3.84 15.76 -7.81
C ASP A 10 3.33 14.44 -8.35
N SER A 11 3.05 13.56 -7.39
CA SER A 11 2.62 12.21 -7.68
C SER A 11 1.17 12.30 -8.12
N HIS A 12 0.95 12.86 -9.31
CA HIS A 12 -0.35 12.94 -9.94
C HIS A 12 -0.90 11.52 -9.98
N PHE A 13 -1.94 11.28 -9.19
CA PHE A 13 -2.69 10.03 -9.23
C PHE A 13 -3.29 9.92 -10.63
N LYS A 14 -2.58 9.25 -11.55
CA LYS A 14 -3.16 8.86 -12.83
C LYS A 14 -4.35 7.96 -12.49
N THR A 15 -5.56 8.44 -12.69
CA THR A 15 -6.79 7.65 -12.53
C THR A 15 -7.31 7.27 -13.91
N THR A 16 -7.67 6.00 -14.13
CA THR A 16 -8.48 5.65 -15.31
C THR A 16 -9.94 5.78 -14.91
N TYR A 17 -10.68 6.68 -15.56
CA TYR A 17 -12.12 6.73 -15.43
C TYR A 17 -12.76 5.52 -16.13
N LYS A 18 -13.53 4.72 -15.39
CA LYS A 18 -14.29 3.60 -15.95
C LYS A 18 -15.76 3.99 -16.10
N LYS A 19 -16.14 4.52 -17.28
CA LYS A 19 -17.52 4.86 -17.65
C LYS A 19 -18.56 3.80 -17.23
N PRO A 20 -18.37 2.48 -17.50
CA PRO A 20 -19.37 1.47 -17.15
C PRO A 20 -19.54 1.29 -15.63
N LYS A 21 -18.48 1.53 -14.86
CA LYS A 21 -18.51 1.42 -13.39
C LYS A 21 -19.32 2.57 -12.79
N PHE A 22 -19.19 3.76 -13.36
CA PHE A 22 -20.01 4.91 -12.98
C PHE A 22 -21.48 4.66 -13.25
N VAL A 23 -21.83 4.26 -14.47
CA VAL A 23 -23.23 3.98 -14.84
C VAL A 23 -23.85 2.94 -13.91
N LYS A 24 -23.15 1.83 -13.64
CA LYS A 24 -23.65 0.78 -12.73
C LYS A 24 -23.84 1.26 -11.30
N ASN A 25 -22.93 2.08 -10.77
CA ASN A 25 -23.04 2.63 -9.43
C ASN A 25 -24.13 3.70 -9.34
N PHE A 26 -24.27 4.54 -10.38
CA PHE A 26 -25.28 5.58 -10.44
C PHE A 26 -26.70 4.99 -10.60
N GLN A 27 -26.86 3.93 -11.39
CA GLN A 27 -28.13 3.19 -11.47
C GLN A 27 -28.63 2.69 -10.12
N LYS A 28 -27.72 2.26 -9.23
CA LYS A 28 -28.08 1.85 -7.87
C LYS A 28 -28.52 3.01 -6.98
N LEU A 29 -28.10 4.23 -7.31
CA LEU A 29 -28.45 5.45 -6.56
C LEU A 29 -29.81 6.01 -6.99
N LEU A 30 -30.30 5.66 -8.20
CA LEU A 30 -31.56 6.18 -8.73
C LEU A 30 -32.77 5.98 -7.81
N PRO A 31 -32.99 4.79 -7.20
CA PRO A 31 -34.14 4.60 -6.29
C PRO A 31 -34.12 5.56 -5.10
N ASP A 32 -32.96 5.77 -4.47
CA ASP A 32 -32.80 6.69 -3.34
C ASP A 32 -33.01 8.14 -3.76
N LEU A 33 -32.55 8.51 -4.96
CA LEU A 33 -32.79 9.84 -5.53
C LEU A 33 -34.29 10.07 -5.77
N TYR A 34 -34.98 9.11 -6.40
CA TYR A 34 -36.42 9.22 -6.64
C TYR A 34 -37.21 9.32 -5.34
N SER A 35 -36.90 8.46 -4.37
CA SER A 35 -37.56 8.49 -3.05
C SER A 35 -37.35 9.83 -2.34
N LYS A 36 -36.14 10.40 -2.38
CA LYS A 36 -35.90 11.72 -1.77
C LYS A 36 -36.56 12.85 -2.54
N LEU A 37 -36.64 12.75 -3.86
CA LEU A 37 -37.30 13.75 -4.70
C LEU A 37 -38.81 13.79 -4.43
N GLU A 38 -39.47 12.64 -4.26
CA GLU A 38 -40.89 12.55 -3.87
C GLU A 38 -41.19 13.19 -2.51
N ASN A 39 -40.19 13.24 -1.63
CA ASN A 39 -40.31 13.84 -0.30
C ASN A 39 -40.06 15.36 -0.28
N VAL A 40 -39.72 15.98 -1.41
CA VAL A 40 -39.51 17.44 -1.50
C VAL A 40 -40.85 18.16 -1.49
N LYS A 41 -41.08 19.01 -0.49
CA LYS A 41 -42.33 19.78 -0.33
C LYS A 41 -42.13 21.28 -0.30
N ASP A 42 -40.90 21.74 -0.07
CA ASP A 42 -40.58 23.13 0.19
C ASP A 42 -39.15 23.46 -0.28
N ARG A 43 -38.78 24.75 -0.26
CA ARG A 43 -37.47 25.19 -0.74
C ARG A 43 -36.31 24.62 0.09
N VAL A 44 -36.50 24.38 1.39
CA VAL A 44 -35.45 23.82 2.25
C VAL A 44 -35.23 22.34 1.94
N SER A 45 -36.30 21.55 1.76
CA SER A 45 -36.15 20.15 1.33
C SER A 45 -35.55 20.03 -0.07
N LEU A 46 -35.82 20.98 -0.96
CA LEU A 46 -35.20 21.03 -2.29
C LEU A 46 -33.69 21.29 -2.22
N ASP A 47 -33.24 22.21 -1.36
CA ASP A 47 -31.81 22.45 -1.15
C ASP A 47 -31.09 21.24 -0.53
N LEU A 48 -31.73 20.58 0.43
CA LEU A 48 -31.24 19.32 1.00
C LEU A 48 -31.14 18.21 -0.04
N PHE A 49 -32.12 18.12 -0.95
CA PHE A 49 -32.07 17.18 -2.08
C PHE A 49 -30.88 17.48 -2.99
N PHE A 50 -30.65 18.73 -3.39
CA PHE A 50 -29.52 19.09 -4.24
C PHE A 50 -28.18 18.82 -3.55
N LYS A 51 -28.06 19.13 -2.26
CA LYS A 51 -26.88 18.80 -1.46
C LYS A 51 -26.63 17.30 -1.46
N PHE A 52 -27.66 16.50 -1.22
CA PHE A 52 -27.56 15.04 -1.27
C PHE A 52 -27.17 14.52 -2.66
N PHE A 53 -27.77 15.09 -3.72
CA PHE A 53 -27.50 14.72 -5.11
C PHE A 53 -26.04 14.97 -5.47
N VAL A 54 -25.53 16.18 -5.21
CA VAL A 54 -24.14 16.55 -5.51
C VAL A 54 -23.16 15.65 -4.75
N ILE A 55 -23.39 15.43 -3.44
CA ILE A 55 -22.54 14.55 -2.63
C ILE A 55 -22.55 13.13 -3.20
N SER A 56 -23.73 12.56 -3.46
CA SER A 56 -23.86 11.18 -3.91
C SER A 56 -23.29 10.95 -5.32
N VAL A 57 -23.53 11.88 -6.25
CA VAL A 57 -22.98 11.84 -7.60
C VAL A 57 -21.46 11.98 -7.57
N SER A 58 -20.93 12.90 -6.76
CA SER A 58 -19.49 13.09 -6.61
C SER A 58 -18.82 11.84 -6.04
N GLU A 59 -19.38 11.22 -5.00
CA GLU A 59 -18.90 9.94 -4.47
C GLU A 59 -18.94 8.82 -5.51
N CYS A 60 -20.02 8.76 -6.29
CA CYS A 60 -20.16 7.78 -7.35
C CYS A 60 -19.09 7.95 -8.44
N ALA A 61 -18.83 9.21 -8.83
CA ALA A 61 -17.74 9.58 -9.72
C ALA A 61 -16.39 9.16 -9.13
N TYR A 62 -16.09 9.52 -7.88
CA TYR A 62 -14.87 9.15 -7.15
C TYR A 62 -14.65 7.63 -7.12
N LYS A 63 -15.68 6.84 -6.77
CA LYS A 63 -15.64 5.37 -6.75
C LYS A 63 -15.43 4.76 -8.15
N SER A 64 -15.74 5.51 -9.19
CA SER A 64 -15.61 5.09 -10.60
C SER A 64 -14.22 5.34 -11.17
N TYR A 65 -13.45 6.25 -10.56
CA TYR A 65 -12.03 6.33 -10.79
C TYR A 65 -11.35 5.11 -10.18
N ARG A 66 -10.73 4.29 -11.03
CA ARG A 66 -9.74 3.32 -10.55
C ARG A 66 -8.46 4.11 -10.33
N LYS A 67 -7.86 4.07 -9.13
CA LYS A 67 -6.41 4.37 -9.00
C LYS A 67 -5.74 3.54 -10.10
N LYS A 68 -5.08 4.16 -11.09
CA LYS A 68 -4.28 3.33 -11.99
C LYS A 68 -3.26 2.68 -11.07
N ALA A 69 -3.26 1.35 -11.00
CA ALA A 69 -2.01 0.68 -10.73
C ALA A 69 -1.06 1.23 -11.80
N LYS A 70 0.01 1.93 -11.42
CA LYS A 70 1.09 2.24 -12.35
C LYS A 70 1.37 0.93 -13.09
N GLY A 71 1.09 0.94 -14.40
CA GLY A 71 0.54 -0.22 -15.13
C GLY A 71 1.31 -1.51 -14.92
N ARG A 72 0.63 -2.64 -14.68
CA ARG A 72 1.21 -3.99 -14.57
C ARG A 72 2.63 -4.01 -13.95
N LEU A 73 2.92 -3.17 -12.95
CA LEU A 73 4.15 -3.38 -12.21
C LEU A 73 3.92 -4.72 -11.52
N PRO A 74 4.82 -5.70 -11.73
CA PRO A 74 4.68 -7.01 -11.11
C PRO A 74 4.48 -6.77 -9.61
N ARG A 75 3.78 -7.71 -8.98
CA ARG A 75 3.39 -7.73 -7.56
C ARG A 75 4.60 -7.81 -6.61
N LYS A 76 5.70 -7.15 -6.95
CA LYS A 76 6.93 -6.92 -6.22
C LYS A 76 7.04 -5.41 -6.07
N PHE A 77 6.45 -4.88 -5.01
CA PHE A 77 7.10 -3.74 -4.37
C PHE A 77 8.52 -4.24 -4.04
N SER A 78 9.51 -3.89 -4.85
CA SER A 78 10.92 -4.06 -4.50
C SER A 78 11.27 -2.97 -3.50
N PHE A 79 10.57 -2.92 -2.37
CA PHE A 79 10.93 -2.09 -1.24
C PHE A 79 12.03 -2.77 -0.45
N TRP A 80 13.09 -3.17 -1.14
CA TRP A 80 14.31 -3.70 -0.58
C TRP A 80 15.37 -3.35 -1.61
N ASN A 81 16.13 -2.29 -1.33
CA ASN A 81 17.31 -1.96 -2.10
C ASN A 81 18.08 -3.28 -2.37
N PRO A 82 18.25 -3.71 -3.63
CA PRO A 82 18.88 -4.98 -3.95
C PRO A 82 20.29 -5.10 -3.37
N GLU A 83 20.98 -3.98 -3.21
CA GLU A 83 22.29 -3.91 -2.56
C GLU A 83 22.19 -4.24 -1.06
N LEU A 84 21.23 -3.66 -0.34
CA LEU A 84 20.99 -3.98 1.07
C LEU A 84 20.57 -5.43 1.27
N ARG A 85 19.78 -6.00 0.35
CA ARG A 85 19.40 -7.42 0.39
C ARG A 85 20.62 -8.32 0.20
N THR A 86 21.49 -7.97 -0.75
CA THR A 86 22.74 -8.68 -1.02
C THR A 86 23.66 -8.61 0.19
N LEU A 87 23.81 -7.43 0.79
CA LEU A 87 24.61 -7.20 1.98
C LEU A 87 24.07 -8.00 3.18
N LYS A 88 22.76 -7.94 3.45
CA LYS A 88 22.11 -8.73 4.51
C LYS A 88 22.39 -10.23 4.34
N THR A 89 22.29 -10.73 3.11
CA THR A 89 22.50 -12.15 2.81
C THR A 89 23.96 -12.55 3.06
N LYS A 90 24.92 -11.72 2.64
CA LYS A 90 26.35 -11.92 2.91
C LYS A 90 26.65 -11.92 4.41
N VAL A 91 26.15 -10.94 5.16
CA VAL A 91 26.32 -10.85 6.61
C VAL A 91 25.72 -12.08 7.31
N THR A 92 24.52 -12.51 6.90
CA THR A 92 23.87 -13.70 7.47
C THR A 92 24.69 -14.98 7.22
N ALA A 93 25.29 -15.12 6.03
CA ALA A 93 26.12 -16.27 5.71
C ALA A 93 27.41 -16.29 6.55
N LEU A 94 28.06 -15.14 6.73
CA LEU A 94 29.24 -15.00 7.59
C LEU A 94 28.91 -15.33 9.05
N TYR A 95 27.78 -14.80 9.56
CA TYR A 95 27.35 -15.06 10.92
C TYR A 95 27.10 -16.55 11.18
N LYS A 96 26.47 -17.27 10.24
CA LYS A 96 26.28 -18.73 10.37
C LYS A 96 27.60 -19.48 10.43
N LYS A 97 28.59 -19.12 9.59
CA LYS A 97 29.92 -19.74 9.62
C LYS A 97 30.63 -19.49 10.96
N TYR A 98 30.57 -18.26 11.46
CA TYR A 98 31.11 -17.91 12.76
C TYR A 98 30.44 -18.69 13.89
N ASP A 99 29.11 -18.81 13.89
CA ASP A 99 28.39 -19.51 14.95
C ASP A 99 28.73 -21.02 14.98
N ILE A 100 28.91 -21.64 13.81
CA ILE A 100 29.40 -23.02 13.70
C ILE A 100 30.81 -23.13 14.28
N LEU A 101 31.74 -22.27 13.85
CA LEU A 101 33.11 -22.24 14.36
C LEU A 101 33.16 -22.06 15.88
N ARG A 102 32.40 -21.09 16.40
CA ARG A 102 32.29 -20.83 17.84
C ARG A 102 31.82 -22.07 18.60
N LYS A 103 30.77 -22.74 18.12
CA LYS A 103 30.26 -23.98 18.74
C LYS A 103 31.31 -25.09 18.69
N THR A 104 31.99 -25.29 17.56
CA THR A 104 33.04 -26.30 17.47
C THR A 104 34.22 -26.05 18.40
N VAL A 105 34.63 -24.78 18.58
CA VAL A 105 35.70 -24.42 19.52
C VAL A 105 35.26 -24.69 20.97
N VAL A 106 34.03 -24.31 21.33
CA VAL A 106 33.47 -24.61 22.66
C VAL A 106 33.44 -26.12 22.92
N ASP A 107 33.00 -26.92 21.94
CA ASP A 107 32.96 -28.39 22.04
C ASP A 107 34.35 -29.02 22.16
N ILE A 108 35.38 -28.42 21.53
CA ILE A 108 36.78 -28.88 21.63
C ILE A 108 37.32 -28.56 23.02
N VAL A 109 37.10 -27.34 23.52
CA VAL A 109 37.54 -26.92 24.85
C VAL A 109 36.90 -27.80 25.93
N GLN A 110 35.58 -28.01 25.88
CA GLN A 110 34.88 -28.88 26.84
C GLN A 110 35.39 -30.34 26.80
N ARG A 111 35.70 -30.88 25.61
CA ARG A 111 36.27 -32.24 25.48
C ARG A 111 37.72 -32.33 25.95
N SER A 112 38.48 -31.25 25.92
CA SER A 112 39.84 -31.19 26.44
C SER A 112 39.86 -31.08 27.97
N THR A 113 38.96 -30.27 28.57
CA THR A 113 38.84 -30.15 30.02
C THR A 113 38.32 -31.42 30.68
N LEU A 114 37.36 -32.12 30.07
CA LEU A 114 36.89 -33.42 30.56
C LEU A 114 37.98 -34.50 30.53
N ARG A 115 38.88 -34.46 29.54
CA ARG A 115 40.03 -35.37 29.48
C ARG A 115 41.08 -35.04 30.54
N ALA A 116 41.30 -33.76 30.83
CA ALA A 116 42.25 -33.33 31.86
C ALA A 116 41.77 -33.64 33.30
N LEU A 117 40.45 -33.72 33.53
CA LEU A 117 39.84 -34.04 34.82
C LEU A 117 39.63 -35.56 35.05
N SER A 118 39.96 -36.39 34.05
CA SER A 118 39.83 -37.86 34.11
C SER A 118 41.16 -38.58 34.41
N ILE A 119 42.18 -37.83 34.85
CA ILE A 119 43.46 -38.31 35.40
C ILE A 119 43.43 -38.03 36.89
#